data_AF-A0A2G2M808-F1
#
_entry.id   AF-A0A2G2M808-F1
#
_cell.length_a   1.000
_cell.length_b   1.000
_cell.length_c   1.000
_cell.angle_alpha   90.00
_cell.angle_beta   90.00
_cell.angle_gamma   90.00
#
_symmetry.space_group_name_H-M   'P 1'
#
loop_
_entity.id
_entity.type
_entity.pdbx_description
1 polymer ?
#
loop_
_entity_poly.entity_id
_entity_poly.type
_entity_poly.pdbx_seq_one_letter_code
_entity_poly.pdbx_strand_id
1 'polypeptide(L)'
;TACEREEQMLNLESVESETGARVKSELIARNELKEVVVDIPDENLKIAIREAINKPTGELTAYDLYSMTELRAEGKGIESVIGLEYAVNLRLLYLGKIPKTLHQNFITDISSLESLTNLVELDLSYNQITDISSIKGLANLASLNLLANKDEE
;
A
#
# COMPACT_ATOMS: atom_id res chain seq x y z
N THR A 1 -40.04 18.47 -2.92
CA THR A 1 -39.76 19.71 -2.12
C THR A 1 -38.28 19.77 -1.78
N ALA A 2 -37.74 20.90 -1.31
CA ALA A 2 -36.33 20.99 -0.88
C ALA A 2 -35.95 19.91 0.16
N CYS A 3 -36.95 19.35 0.85
CA CYS A 3 -36.87 18.23 1.77
C CYS A 3 -36.48 16.87 1.13
N GLU A 4 -36.73 16.66 -0.17
CA GLU A 4 -36.43 15.37 -0.84
C GLU A 4 -35.03 15.33 -1.48
N ARG A 5 -34.34 16.48 -1.57
CA ARG A 5 -32.94 16.54 -2.03
C ARG A 5 -31.93 16.36 -0.91
N GLU A 6 -32.28 16.66 0.34
CA GLU A 6 -31.38 16.47 1.48
C GLU A 6 -31.36 15.01 1.98
N GLU A 7 -32.46 14.27 1.87
CA GLU A 7 -32.47 12.82 2.18
C GLU A 7 -31.75 11.96 1.13
N GLN A 8 -31.64 12.42 -0.12
CA GLN A 8 -30.82 11.75 -1.14
C GLN A 8 -29.31 12.06 -1.01
N MET A 9 -28.94 13.11 -0.27
CA MET A 9 -27.54 13.50 -0.08
C MET A 9 -26.91 12.82 1.15
N LEU A 10 -27.72 12.41 2.13
CA LEU A 10 -27.27 11.65 3.31
C LEU A 10 -26.99 10.15 3.05
N ASN A 11 -27.52 9.61 1.94
CA ASN A 11 -27.25 8.23 1.52
C ASN A 11 -26.05 8.10 0.54
N LEU A 12 -25.42 9.20 0.14
CA LEU A 12 -24.24 9.16 -0.74
C LEU A 12 -22.94 9.02 0.07
N GLU A 13 -22.83 9.67 1.23
CA GLU A 13 -21.65 9.56 2.09
C GLU A 13 -21.50 8.19 2.77
N SER A 14 -22.59 7.43 2.92
CA SER A 14 -22.58 6.08 3.49
C SER A 14 -22.38 4.97 2.45
N VAL A 15 -22.45 5.30 1.16
CA VAL A 15 -22.26 4.34 0.04
C VAL A 15 -20.83 4.42 -0.52
N GLU A 16 -20.10 5.51 -0.31
CA GLU A 16 -18.73 5.72 -0.81
C GLU A 16 -17.69 4.76 -0.19
N SER A 17 -17.90 4.26 1.04
CA SER A 17 -16.94 3.33 1.67
C SER A 17 -17.06 1.88 1.19
N GLU A 18 -18.25 1.42 0.82
CA GLU A 18 -18.50 0.06 0.32
C GLU A 18 -18.44 -0.03 -1.22
N THR A 19 -18.73 1.06 -1.94
CA THR A 19 -18.68 1.06 -3.41
C THR A 19 -17.31 1.36 -3.98
N GLY A 20 -16.40 2.06 -3.29
CA GLY A 20 -15.04 2.32 -3.80
C GLY A 20 -14.24 1.03 -4.04
N ALA A 21 -14.31 0.09 -3.09
CA ALA A 21 -13.71 -1.24 -3.23
C ALA A 21 -14.43 -2.09 -4.28
N ARG A 22 -15.77 -2.00 -4.35
CA ARG A 22 -16.57 -2.77 -5.32
C ARG A 22 -16.38 -2.29 -6.76
N VAL A 23 -16.32 -0.98 -6.97
CA VAL A 23 -16.04 -0.34 -8.28
C VAL A 23 -14.60 -0.58 -8.70
N LYS A 24 -13.61 -0.50 -7.78
CA LYS A 24 -12.24 -0.96 -8.08
C LYS A 24 -12.25 -2.43 -8.49
N SER A 25 -12.93 -3.31 -7.74
CA SER A 25 -13.01 -4.75 -8.05
C SER A 25 -13.74 -5.08 -9.37
N GLU A 26 -14.61 -4.19 -9.84
CA GLU A 26 -15.32 -4.32 -11.11
C GLU A 26 -14.49 -3.76 -12.30
N LEU A 27 -13.65 -2.74 -12.06
CA LEU A 27 -12.61 -2.29 -13.00
C LEU A 27 -11.49 -3.35 -13.16
N ILE A 28 -11.12 -3.99 -12.05
CA ILE A 28 -10.16 -5.10 -11.93
C ILE A 28 -10.53 -6.29 -12.84
N ALA A 29 -11.83 -6.58 -13.00
CA ALA A 29 -12.32 -7.69 -13.81
C ALA A 29 -12.26 -7.41 -15.34
N ARG A 30 -12.04 -6.16 -15.76
CA ARG A 30 -12.23 -5.71 -17.16
C ARG A 30 -10.98 -5.61 -18.02
N ASN A 31 -9.82 -6.11 -17.59
CA ASN A 31 -8.55 -6.01 -18.35
C ASN A 31 -7.99 -4.58 -18.48
N GLU A 32 -8.60 -3.58 -17.81
CA GLU A 32 -8.22 -2.16 -17.85
C GLU A 32 -6.97 -1.84 -17.00
N LEU A 33 -6.69 -2.63 -15.96
CA LEU A 33 -5.48 -2.43 -15.12
C LEU A 33 -4.15 -2.72 -15.84
N LYS A 34 -4.19 -3.40 -16.99
CA LYS A 34 -2.98 -3.67 -17.79
C LYS A 34 -2.45 -2.43 -18.49
N GLU A 35 -3.26 -1.38 -18.63
CA GLU A 35 -2.88 -0.14 -19.31
C GLU A 35 -2.54 0.98 -18.32
N VAL A 36 -2.86 0.81 -17.03
CA VAL A 36 -2.55 1.80 -16.00
C VAL A 36 -1.11 1.61 -15.53
N VAL A 37 -0.21 2.44 -16.03
CA VAL A 37 1.18 2.51 -15.55
C VAL A 37 1.18 3.15 -14.16
N VAL A 38 1.80 2.47 -13.19
CA VAL A 38 1.92 2.93 -11.81
C VAL A 38 3.18 3.78 -11.69
N ASP A 39 3.02 4.98 -11.14
CA ASP A 39 4.17 5.80 -10.75
C ASP A 39 4.76 5.27 -9.44
N ILE A 40 6.07 5.00 -9.48
CA ILE A 40 6.85 4.51 -8.34
C ILE A 40 8.12 5.36 -8.31
N PRO A 41 8.10 6.50 -7.60
CA PRO A 41 9.20 7.46 -7.64
C PRO A 41 10.48 6.95 -6.96
N ASP A 42 10.33 6.07 -5.96
CA ASP A 42 11.45 5.43 -5.27
C ASP A 42 12.03 4.27 -6.10
N GLU A 43 13.27 4.43 -6.57
CA GLU A 43 13.94 3.41 -7.38
C GLU A 43 14.24 2.13 -6.61
N ASN A 44 14.49 2.20 -5.30
CA ASN A 44 14.75 1.01 -4.48
C ASN A 44 13.47 0.20 -4.29
N LEU A 45 12.33 0.86 -4.08
CA LEU A 45 11.02 0.23 -4.07
C LEU A 45 10.69 -0.38 -5.42
N LYS A 46 10.92 0.37 -6.51
CA LYS A 46 10.69 -0.10 -7.88
C LYS A 46 11.50 -1.37 -8.16
N ILE A 47 12.77 -1.41 -7.76
CA ILE A 47 13.62 -2.62 -7.88
C ILE A 47 13.04 -3.75 -7.03
N ALA A 48 12.68 -3.51 -5.77
CA ALA A 48 12.13 -4.55 -4.90
C ALA A 48 10.82 -5.15 -5.44
N ILE A 49 9.93 -4.31 -6.00
CA ILE A 49 8.70 -4.77 -6.66
C ILE A 49 9.05 -5.61 -7.89
N ARG A 50 9.95 -5.15 -8.75
CA ARG A 50 10.39 -5.89 -9.94
C ARG A 50 10.98 -7.25 -9.60
N GLU A 51 11.79 -7.33 -8.55
CA GLU A 51 12.33 -8.58 -8.01
C GLU A 51 11.20 -9.50 -7.53
N ALA A 52 10.24 -8.98 -6.77
CA ALA A 52 9.13 -9.74 -6.20
C ALA A 52 8.20 -10.35 -7.28
N ILE A 53 7.96 -9.64 -8.39
CA ILE A 53 7.09 -10.12 -9.47
C ILE A 53 7.85 -10.76 -10.64
N ASN A 54 9.19 -10.91 -10.54
CA ASN A 54 10.06 -11.42 -11.59
C ASN A 54 9.90 -10.67 -12.95
N LYS A 55 9.85 -9.33 -12.89
CA LYS A 55 9.70 -8.45 -14.07
C LYS A 55 10.81 -7.40 -14.08
N PRO A 56 12.01 -7.72 -14.58
CA PRO A 56 13.18 -6.84 -14.46
C PRO A 56 13.09 -5.58 -15.34
N THR A 57 12.29 -5.60 -16.40
CA THR A 57 12.20 -4.51 -17.39
C THR A 57 10.75 -4.25 -17.79
N GLY A 58 10.53 -3.14 -18.51
CA GLY A 58 9.21 -2.70 -18.94
C GLY A 58 8.49 -1.88 -17.87
N GLU A 59 7.27 -1.47 -18.23
CA GLU A 59 6.39 -0.69 -17.34
C GLU A 59 5.83 -1.56 -16.23
N LEU A 60 5.72 -0.99 -15.03
CA LEU A 60 4.96 -1.58 -13.93
C LEU A 60 3.54 -1.04 -14.01
N THR A 61 2.60 -1.95 -14.14
CA THR A 61 1.18 -1.66 -14.29
C THR A 61 0.44 -1.97 -13.00
N ALA A 62 -0.75 -1.39 -12.83
CA ALA A 62 -1.58 -1.68 -11.67
C ALA A 62 -1.93 -3.18 -11.59
N TYR A 63 -2.05 -3.85 -12.74
CA TYR A 63 -2.28 -5.30 -12.79
C TYR A 63 -1.10 -6.11 -12.21
N ASP A 64 0.14 -5.69 -12.48
CA ASP A 64 1.32 -6.36 -11.94
C ASP A 64 1.28 -6.35 -10.40
N LEU A 65 1.00 -5.17 -9.81
CA LEU A 65 0.92 -4.99 -8.35
C LEU A 65 -0.32 -5.65 -7.76
N TYR A 66 -1.45 -5.63 -8.46
CA TYR A 66 -2.71 -6.26 -8.01
C TYR A 66 -2.53 -7.75 -7.69
N SER A 67 -1.67 -8.46 -8.43
CA SER A 67 -1.43 -9.88 -8.22
C SER A 67 -0.48 -10.22 -7.05
N MET A 68 0.20 -9.21 -6.50
CA MET A 68 1.16 -9.40 -5.41
C MET A 68 0.47 -9.77 -4.11
N THR A 69 1.03 -10.76 -3.41
CA THR A 69 0.55 -11.21 -2.09
C THR A 69 1.59 -11.04 -0.99
N GLU A 70 2.87 -10.92 -1.36
CA GLU A 70 3.99 -10.74 -0.46
C GLU A 70 5.02 -9.79 -1.08
N LEU A 71 5.55 -8.87 -0.27
CA LEU A 71 6.69 -8.03 -0.63
C LEU A 71 7.69 -8.02 0.53
N ARG A 72 8.92 -8.43 0.24
CA ARG A 72 10.07 -8.37 1.13
C ARG A 72 11.07 -7.35 0.62
N ALA A 73 11.18 -6.24 1.32
CA ALA A 73 12.02 -5.12 0.94
C ALA A 73 12.73 -4.51 2.18
N GLU A 74 13.09 -5.38 3.12
CA GLU A 74 13.79 -4.99 4.34
C GLU A 74 15.19 -4.45 4.01
N GLY A 75 15.52 -3.27 4.54
CA GLY A 75 16.85 -2.68 4.39
C GLY A 75 17.28 -2.45 2.95
N LYS A 76 16.36 -2.02 2.07
CA LYS A 76 16.65 -1.70 0.67
C LYS A 76 16.95 -0.22 0.44
N GLY A 77 16.91 0.62 1.48
CA GLY A 77 17.11 2.07 1.36
C GLY A 77 15.88 2.75 0.76
N ILE A 78 14.69 2.23 1.05
CA ILE A 78 13.42 2.82 0.59
C ILE A 78 13.08 4.03 1.46
N GLU A 79 12.75 5.13 0.82
CA GLU A 79 12.33 6.40 1.44
C GLU A 79 10.83 6.65 1.22
N SER A 80 10.26 6.17 0.10
CA SER A 80 8.86 6.35 -0.25
C SER A 80 8.18 5.05 -0.65
N VAL A 81 6.94 4.88 -0.18
CA VAL A 81 6.07 3.73 -0.50
C VAL A 81 4.99 4.03 -1.54
N ILE A 82 5.10 5.18 -2.23
CA ILE A 82 4.18 5.56 -3.31
C ILE A 82 4.15 4.48 -4.40
N GLY A 83 2.94 4.13 -4.83
CA GLY A 83 2.66 3.06 -5.78
C GLY A 83 2.18 1.78 -5.11
N LEU A 84 2.46 1.55 -3.82
CA LEU A 84 1.96 0.35 -3.13
C LEU A 84 0.43 0.34 -2.95
N GLU A 85 -0.26 1.47 -3.09
CA GLU A 85 -1.73 1.53 -3.02
C GLU A 85 -2.46 0.68 -4.09
N TYR A 86 -1.74 0.23 -5.14
CA TYR A 86 -2.27 -0.67 -6.16
C TYR A 86 -2.12 -2.16 -5.78
N ALA A 87 -1.30 -2.50 -4.78
CA ALA A 87 -1.07 -3.87 -4.33
C ALA A 87 -2.15 -4.37 -3.36
N VAL A 88 -3.42 -4.16 -3.68
CA VAL A 88 -4.56 -4.37 -2.75
C VAL A 88 -4.75 -5.83 -2.27
N ASN A 89 -4.14 -6.82 -2.93
CA ASN A 89 -4.15 -8.22 -2.49
C ASN A 89 -2.91 -8.60 -1.65
N LEU A 90 -2.07 -7.63 -1.30
CA LEU A 90 -0.90 -7.84 -0.47
C LEU A 90 -1.33 -8.27 0.92
N ARG A 91 -0.74 -9.37 1.41
CA ARG A 91 -1.01 -9.96 2.73
C ARG A 91 0.17 -9.80 3.66
N LEU A 92 1.38 -9.83 3.12
CA LEU A 92 2.62 -9.76 3.89
C LEU A 92 3.49 -8.63 3.33
N LEU A 93 3.79 -7.64 4.17
CA LEU A 93 4.63 -6.50 3.78
C LEU A 93 5.75 -6.31 4.81
N TYR A 94 6.99 -6.54 4.37
CA TYR A 94 8.18 -6.36 5.19
C TYR A 94 9.04 -5.21 4.66
N LEU A 95 8.96 -4.08 5.34
CA LEU A 95 9.72 -2.85 5.08
C LEU A 95 10.62 -2.49 6.26
N GLY A 96 10.78 -3.43 7.21
CA GLY A 96 11.57 -3.23 8.40
C GLY A 96 13.08 -3.34 8.17
N LYS A 97 13.83 -3.63 9.25
CA LYS A 97 15.25 -3.95 9.20
C LYS A 97 15.50 -5.37 9.69
N ILE A 98 16.32 -6.12 8.97
CA ILE A 98 16.81 -7.42 9.42
C ILE A 98 18.28 -7.33 9.86
N PRO A 99 18.74 -8.15 10.82
CA PRO A 99 20.14 -8.11 11.30
C PRO A 99 21.20 -8.35 10.22
N LYS A 100 20.81 -8.91 9.08
CA LYS A 100 21.71 -9.25 7.97
C LYS A 100 21.90 -8.12 6.95
N THR A 101 21.12 -7.03 7.01
CA THR A 101 21.25 -5.91 6.08
C THR A 101 22.13 -4.81 6.69
N LEU A 102 23.04 -4.26 5.88
CA LEU A 102 23.83 -3.08 6.26
C LEU A 102 23.02 -1.79 6.12
N HIS A 103 21.91 -1.84 5.37
CA HIS A 103 21.04 -0.71 5.10
C HIS A 103 19.71 -0.89 5.85
N GLN A 104 19.05 0.25 6.09
CA GLN A 104 17.69 0.34 6.62
C GLN A 104 16.82 1.10 5.62
N ASN A 105 15.51 1.05 5.79
CA ASN A 105 14.61 1.94 5.10
C ASN A 105 14.47 3.24 5.92
N PHE A 106 14.09 4.31 5.26
CA PHE A 106 13.95 5.66 5.82
C PHE A 106 12.55 6.20 5.54
N ILE A 107 11.55 5.33 5.61
CA ILE A 107 10.17 5.67 5.31
C ILE A 107 9.65 6.60 6.41
N THR A 108 9.01 7.69 6.01
CA THR A 108 8.39 8.68 6.91
C THR A 108 6.87 8.75 6.71
N ASP A 109 6.42 8.63 5.47
CA ASP A 109 5.00 8.62 5.09
C ASP A 109 4.56 7.23 4.62
N ILE A 110 3.48 6.73 5.21
CA ILE A 110 2.85 5.44 4.91
C ILE A 110 1.39 5.59 4.49
N SER A 111 0.98 6.76 4.00
CA SER A 111 -0.37 7.04 3.51
C SER A 111 -0.81 6.07 2.40
N SER A 112 0.10 5.70 1.48
CA SER A 112 -0.16 4.71 0.41
C SER A 112 -0.60 3.32 0.92
N LEU A 113 -0.36 3.00 2.20
CA LEU A 113 -0.75 1.70 2.77
C LEU A 113 -2.24 1.64 3.20
N GLU A 114 -2.95 2.76 3.23
CA GLU A 114 -4.32 2.85 3.78
C GLU A 114 -5.32 1.88 3.14
N SER A 115 -5.11 1.59 1.85
CA SER A 115 -6.02 0.76 1.03
C SER A 115 -5.70 -0.74 1.10
N LEU A 116 -4.61 -1.13 1.76
CA LEU A 116 -4.10 -2.51 1.81
C LEU A 116 -4.81 -3.36 2.88
N THR A 117 -6.14 -3.31 2.87
CA THR A 117 -7.02 -3.92 3.88
C THR A 117 -6.88 -5.44 4.02
N ASN A 118 -6.24 -6.12 3.05
CA ASN A 118 -5.92 -7.56 3.09
C ASN A 118 -4.61 -7.90 3.82
N LEU A 119 -3.86 -6.89 4.29
CA LEU A 119 -2.63 -7.12 5.06
C LEU A 119 -2.92 -7.90 6.34
N VAL A 120 -2.12 -8.94 6.56
CA VAL A 120 -2.13 -9.80 7.74
C VAL A 120 -0.88 -9.54 8.57
N GLU A 121 0.24 -9.26 7.93
CA GLU A 121 1.52 -8.97 8.59
C GLU A 121 2.18 -7.74 7.96
N LEU A 122 2.56 -6.80 8.83
CA LEU A 122 3.21 -5.55 8.47
C LEU A 122 4.41 -5.29 9.38
N ASP A 123 5.61 -5.33 8.81
CA ASP A 123 6.83 -4.91 9.49
C ASP A 123 7.30 -3.58 8.93
N LEU A 124 7.25 -2.55 9.77
CA LEU A 124 7.72 -1.19 9.52
C LEU A 124 8.84 -0.81 10.49
N SER A 125 9.47 -1.78 11.16
CA SER A 125 10.49 -1.50 12.17
C SER A 125 11.71 -0.79 11.60
N TYR A 126 12.37 0.03 12.42
CA TYR A 126 13.58 0.78 12.04
C TYR A 126 13.38 1.69 10.80
N ASN A 127 12.24 2.38 10.76
CA ASN A 127 11.97 3.50 9.85
C ASN A 127 11.87 4.82 10.64
N GLN A 128 11.36 5.89 10.02
CA GLN A 128 11.21 7.22 10.61
C GLN A 128 9.72 7.63 10.63
N ILE A 129 8.83 6.69 10.91
CA ILE A 129 7.37 6.89 10.85
C ILE A 129 6.87 7.43 12.19
N THR A 130 6.17 8.56 12.16
CA THR A 130 5.56 9.15 13.36
C THR A 130 4.04 9.21 13.32
N ASP A 131 3.46 9.30 12.12
CA ASP A 131 2.03 9.17 11.92
C ASP A 131 1.68 7.76 11.41
N ILE A 132 0.88 7.04 12.19
CA ILE A 132 0.37 5.70 11.87
C ILE A 132 -1.13 5.68 11.57
N SER A 133 -1.74 6.85 11.36
CA SER A 133 -3.19 6.97 11.12
C SER A 133 -3.64 6.19 9.89
N SER A 134 -2.81 6.07 8.86
CA SER A 134 -3.11 5.35 7.62
C SER A 134 -3.37 3.85 7.83
N ILE A 135 -2.77 3.23 8.85
CA ILE A 135 -2.93 1.79 9.11
C ILE A 135 -4.09 1.45 10.06
N LYS A 136 -4.83 2.47 10.53
CA LYS A 136 -5.98 2.28 11.45
C LYS A 136 -7.10 1.44 10.82
N GLY A 137 -7.25 1.49 9.50
CA GLY A 137 -8.29 0.76 8.73
C GLY A 137 -7.94 -0.67 8.35
N LEU A 138 -6.73 -1.17 8.67
CA LEU A 138 -6.27 -2.50 8.27
C LEU A 138 -6.88 -3.60 9.15
N ALA A 139 -8.17 -3.89 8.94
CA ALA A 139 -8.96 -4.78 9.80
C ALA A 139 -8.47 -6.24 9.86
N ASN A 140 -7.70 -6.70 8.87
CA ASN A 140 -7.17 -8.07 8.83
C ASN A 140 -5.76 -8.20 9.44
N LEU A 141 -5.17 -7.11 9.94
CA LEU A 141 -3.81 -7.10 10.42
C LEU A 141 -3.69 -7.88 11.74
N ALA A 142 -2.95 -9.00 11.70
CA ALA A 142 -2.73 -9.89 12.84
C ALA A 142 -1.36 -9.67 13.49
N SER A 143 -0.39 -9.12 12.75
CA SER A 143 0.96 -8.84 13.23
C SER A 143 1.43 -7.48 12.71
N LEU A 144 1.86 -6.62 13.64
CA LEU A 144 2.38 -5.29 13.37
C LEU A 144 3.66 -5.06 14.15
N ASN A 145 4.75 -4.74 13.45
CA ASN A 145 6.01 -4.37 14.06
C ASN A 145 6.36 -2.91 13.73
N LEU A 146 6.37 -2.06 14.76
CA LEU A 146 6.74 -0.64 14.68
C LEU A 146 8.01 -0.33 15.48
N LEU A 147 8.77 -1.35 15.90
CA LEU A 147 9.97 -1.18 16.72
C LEU A 147 10.92 -0.14 16.10
N ALA A 148 11.45 0.75 16.93
CA ALA A 148 12.46 1.72 16.51
C ALA A 148 12.04 2.65 15.35
N ASN A 149 10.76 3.01 15.28
CA ASN A 149 10.31 4.19 14.54
C ASN A 149 10.48 5.43 15.42
N LYS A 150 11.29 6.39 14.98
CA LYS A 150 11.55 7.65 15.68
C LYS A 150 11.90 8.73 14.67
N ASP A 151 11.60 9.97 14.99
CA ASP A 151 12.24 11.11 14.33
C ASP A 151 13.72 11.15 14.76
N GLU A 152 14.64 11.31 13.80
CA GLU A 152 15.99 11.75 14.10
C GLU A 152 15.92 13.27 14.37
N GLU A 153 15.84 13.67 15.64
CA GLU A 153 16.15 15.04 16.08
C GLU A 153 17.67 15.30 16.07
#